data_AF-A0A9D5FKY0-F1
#
_entry.id   AF-A0A9D5FKY0-F1
#
_cell.length_a   1.000
_cell.length_b   1.000
_cell.length_c   1.000
_cell.angle_alpha   90.00
_cell.angle_beta   90.00
_cell.angle_gamma   90.00
#
_symmetry.space_group_name_H-M   'P 1'
#
loop_
_entity.id
_entity.type
_entity.pdbx_description
1 polymer ?
#
loop_
_entity_poly.entity_id
_entity_poly.type
_entity_poly.pdbx_seq_one_letter_code
_entity_poly.pdbx_strand_id
1 'polypeptide(L)'
;MRKDQHNLEEHFWIDSGGVPFFVCVHRAGGEKAKRGAFVMCPPFGEEKNKSQRLYVELARNLAACGFDVVRPDHSCTGDSPGSFEKSSIQTWRHNVQEAIRFCRNEDPDQPIGLLGLRFGAAMAATVAELDPEIKWLILLAPIADVPAFFRRTLRSKLVKEMMTSGHVSSRRQQLEKDAESRTIDMDGFAVTPSLYSEISAFEVCGRIKGFKGAILIVHASKNPRLTTDEKLLRDTYRTFNRNVSLVEVKAEPYWNVHGVPSFDGIIEAVVKWTSRKCHVRRWKGVAGVARDHRNEPLLVCVDRVGAGDGHEQIAKIDLPGGFLSGIVHVPDGWGGDKSGNAVVMVHGWAGYRIGPHQMLVAAAREFCRKGWLCLRIDARGRGNSSGQVEATDILSMREDAVYAVNFVREKFRADKVVALGQCRGGNAVLGAEEADGFVVWSAPPIDESLVSKVRKTRFMLQNYVAKAGSADTWWKLARGELNYALIIEAVLGHFKWGVTPKGSGVSELKGAGLAGKRTLMIYGENDPDTEPAEKSLMEFCSRTSLVAEFYTIPGANHSFYSLAWKKEVIDLTAKWLARYFKSPRND
;
A
#
# COMPACT_ATOMS: atom_id res chain seq x y z
N MET A 1 6.50 -28.56 -30.52
CA MET A 1 7.39 -27.91 -29.53
C MET A 1 7.09 -26.42 -29.50
N ARG A 2 6.16 -25.98 -28.64
CA ARG A 2 5.95 -24.56 -28.34
C ARG A 2 6.99 -24.20 -27.28
N LYS A 3 7.90 -23.27 -27.58
CA LYS A 3 8.77 -22.67 -26.57
C LYS A 3 7.90 -21.70 -25.77
N ASP A 4 7.65 -22.04 -24.51
CA ASP A 4 6.88 -21.24 -23.57
C ASP A 4 7.52 -19.84 -23.43
N GLN A 5 6.82 -18.81 -23.89
CA GLN A 5 7.14 -17.42 -23.60
C GLN A 5 6.77 -17.18 -22.13
N HIS A 6 7.76 -17.33 -21.25
CA HIS A 6 7.58 -17.22 -19.80
C HIS A 6 7.04 -15.84 -19.41
N ASN A 7 5.92 -15.83 -18.68
CA ASN A 7 5.49 -14.68 -17.89
C ASN A 7 6.64 -14.24 -16.97
N LEU A 8 7.19 -13.06 -17.18
CA LEU A 8 8.24 -12.50 -16.30
C LEU A 8 7.71 -12.14 -14.90
N GLU A 9 6.39 -12.06 -14.72
CA GLU A 9 5.72 -11.79 -13.45
C GLU A 9 4.55 -12.74 -13.23
N GLU A 10 4.60 -13.52 -12.15
CA GLU A 10 3.60 -14.51 -11.74
C GLU A 10 3.03 -14.13 -10.38
N HIS A 11 1.71 -14.18 -10.23
CA HIS A 11 1.03 -13.92 -8.96
C HIS A 11 0.27 -15.18 -8.56
N PHE A 12 0.34 -15.60 -7.31
CA PHE A 12 -0.41 -16.74 -6.76
C PHE A 12 -0.34 -16.72 -5.23
N TRP A 13 -0.95 -17.71 -4.58
CA TRP A 13 -0.83 -17.92 -3.14
C TRP A 13 -0.02 -19.18 -2.87
N ILE A 14 0.90 -19.11 -1.92
CA ILE A 14 1.60 -20.29 -1.42
C ILE A 14 0.75 -20.89 -0.29
N ASP A 15 0.37 -22.15 -0.47
CA ASP A 15 -0.20 -22.99 0.60
C ASP A 15 0.87 -23.98 1.08
N SER A 16 1.18 -23.91 2.37
CA SER A 16 2.24 -24.71 2.98
C SER A 16 1.76 -25.41 4.27
N GLY A 17 0.48 -25.79 4.31
CA GLY A 17 -0.12 -26.46 5.47
C GLY A 17 -0.53 -25.50 6.60
N GLY A 18 -0.60 -24.20 6.30
CA GLY A 18 -1.05 -23.12 7.17
C GLY A 18 -2.03 -22.19 6.46
N VAL A 19 -2.16 -20.95 6.93
CA VAL A 19 -2.94 -19.93 6.20
C VAL A 19 -2.16 -19.54 4.95
N PRO A 20 -2.74 -19.66 3.74
CA PRO A 20 -2.04 -19.32 2.52
C PRO A 20 -1.70 -17.82 2.49
N PHE A 21 -0.64 -17.45 1.78
CA PHE A 21 -0.23 -16.05 1.64
C PHE A 21 0.11 -15.72 0.18
N PHE A 22 -0.26 -14.50 -0.23
CA PHE A 22 -0.09 -14.01 -1.58
C PHE A 22 1.39 -13.75 -1.86
N VAL A 23 1.84 -14.15 -3.04
CA VAL A 23 3.18 -13.87 -3.57
C VAL A 23 3.11 -13.35 -5.00
N CYS A 24 4.06 -12.46 -5.30
CA CYS A 24 4.38 -12.04 -6.65
C CYS A 24 5.82 -12.44 -6.95
N VAL A 25 6.02 -13.31 -7.94
CA VAL A 25 7.32 -13.82 -8.37
C VAL A 25 7.72 -13.12 -9.66
N HIS A 26 8.89 -12.48 -9.66
CA HIS A 26 9.52 -11.88 -10.84
C HIS A 26 10.57 -12.86 -11.32
N ARG A 27 10.41 -13.43 -12.51
CA ARG A 27 11.32 -14.43 -13.06
C ARG A 27 12.51 -13.75 -13.73
N ALA A 28 13.70 -14.30 -13.53
CA ALA A 28 14.92 -13.88 -14.19
C ALA A 28 14.73 -13.84 -15.72
N GLY A 29 14.89 -12.67 -16.32
CA GLY A 29 14.56 -12.47 -17.75
C GLY A 29 15.71 -12.77 -18.72
N GLY A 30 15.36 -13.32 -19.89
CA GLY A 30 16.21 -13.42 -21.10
C GLY A 30 17.12 -14.66 -21.17
N GLU A 31 18.00 -14.71 -22.18
CA GLU A 31 19.00 -15.80 -22.41
C GLU A 31 20.13 -15.86 -21.35
N LYS A 32 20.01 -15.14 -20.23
CA LYS A 32 21.04 -15.11 -19.19
C LYS A 32 20.86 -16.30 -18.25
N ALA A 33 21.96 -16.93 -17.86
CA ALA A 33 21.95 -17.92 -16.79
C ALA A 33 21.37 -17.33 -15.49
N LYS A 34 20.43 -18.05 -14.87
CA LYS A 34 19.92 -17.73 -13.53
C LYS A 34 21.08 -17.58 -12.54
N ARG A 35 21.08 -16.52 -11.74
CA ARG A 35 22.17 -16.18 -10.81
C ARG A 35 21.85 -16.47 -9.35
N GLY A 36 20.59 -16.73 -9.04
CA GLY A 36 20.08 -16.89 -7.69
C GLY A 36 18.68 -16.30 -7.55
N ALA A 37 18.20 -16.24 -6.31
CA ALA A 37 16.91 -15.67 -5.99
C ALA A 37 16.98 -14.66 -4.82
N PHE A 38 16.04 -13.72 -4.77
CA PHE A 38 15.81 -12.85 -3.62
C PHE A 38 14.41 -13.02 -3.07
N VAL A 39 14.29 -13.20 -1.76
CA VAL A 39 13.00 -13.09 -1.04
C VAL A 39 12.93 -11.71 -0.38
N MET A 40 11.88 -10.95 -0.68
CA MET A 40 11.66 -9.64 -0.09
C MET A 40 10.85 -9.74 1.22
N CYS A 41 11.21 -8.91 2.21
CA CYS A 41 10.51 -8.80 3.49
C CYS A 41 9.85 -7.42 3.57
N PRO A 42 8.53 -7.28 3.41
CA PRO A 42 7.84 -5.99 3.40
C PRO A 42 7.93 -5.25 4.74
N PRO A 43 7.84 -3.91 4.74
CA PRO A 43 7.74 -3.12 5.97
C PRO A 43 6.35 -3.25 6.61
N PHE A 44 6.21 -2.70 7.82
CA PHE A 44 5.00 -2.83 8.63
C PHE A 44 3.97 -1.72 8.36
N GLY A 45 2.68 -2.08 8.36
CA GLY A 45 1.56 -1.13 8.33
C GLY A 45 1.55 -0.22 7.10
N GLU A 46 1.27 1.07 7.29
CA GLU A 46 1.14 2.06 6.21
C GLU A 46 2.46 2.28 5.44
N GLU A 47 3.61 1.93 6.03
CA GLU A 47 4.90 1.96 5.32
C GLU A 47 4.89 0.98 4.12
N LYS A 48 4.16 -0.15 4.21
CA LYS A 48 3.98 -1.09 3.09
C LYS A 48 3.26 -0.42 1.93
N ASN A 49 2.18 0.30 2.23
CA ASN A 49 1.36 0.94 1.21
C ASN A 49 2.18 1.94 0.38
N LYS A 50 3.04 2.71 1.05
CA LYS A 50 3.92 3.72 0.41
C LYS A 50 5.12 3.12 -0.30
N SER A 51 5.52 1.89 0.02
CA SER A 51 6.73 1.25 -0.49
C SER A 51 6.47 0.26 -1.62
N GLN A 52 5.22 -0.02 -1.96
CA GLN A 52 4.87 -1.04 -2.95
C GLN A 52 5.57 -0.81 -4.29
N ARG A 53 5.58 0.42 -4.80
CA ARG A 53 6.19 0.69 -6.10
C ARG A 53 7.71 0.54 -6.07
N LEU A 54 8.38 0.93 -4.99
CA LEU A 54 9.81 0.64 -4.81
C LEU A 54 10.08 -0.86 -4.90
N TYR A 55 9.26 -1.69 -4.24
CA TYR A 55 9.43 -3.14 -4.23
C TYR A 55 9.26 -3.74 -5.64
N VAL A 56 8.26 -3.28 -6.38
CA VAL A 56 8.03 -3.69 -7.77
C VAL A 56 9.23 -3.32 -8.64
N GLU A 57 9.70 -2.08 -8.57
CA GLU A 57 10.84 -1.63 -9.38
C GLU A 57 12.15 -2.34 -9.02
N LEU A 58 12.41 -2.56 -7.72
CA LEU A 58 13.56 -3.36 -7.27
C LEU A 58 13.48 -4.79 -7.82
N ALA A 59 12.30 -5.43 -7.75
CA ALA A 59 12.13 -6.80 -8.23
C ALA A 59 12.34 -6.91 -9.74
N ARG A 60 11.74 -6.00 -10.53
CA ARG A 60 11.91 -5.94 -11.99
C ARG A 60 13.38 -5.70 -12.38
N ASN A 61 14.07 -4.78 -11.71
CA ASN A 61 15.47 -4.48 -12.01
C ASN A 61 16.42 -5.62 -11.59
N LEU A 62 16.16 -6.32 -10.48
CA LEU A 62 16.89 -7.52 -10.08
C LEU A 62 16.62 -8.69 -11.03
N ALA A 63 15.37 -8.88 -11.48
CA ALA A 63 15.00 -9.87 -12.48
C ALA A 63 15.71 -9.65 -13.82
N ALA A 64 15.83 -8.39 -14.27
CA ALA A 64 16.63 -8.03 -15.45
C ALA A 64 18.14 -8.31 -15.29
N CYS A 65 18.61 -8.45 -14.05
CA CYS A 65 19.99 -8.83 -13.72
C CYS A 65 20.19 -10.35 -13.61
N GLY A 66 19.12 -11.15 -13.72
CA GLY A 66 19.16 -12.61 -13.71
C GLY A 66 18.80 -13.25 -12.37
N PHE A 67 18.05 -12.56 -11.50
CA PHE A 67 17.58 -13.11 -10.23
C PHE A 67 16.07 -13.40 -10.27
N ASP A 68 15.64 -14.55 -9.77
CA ASP A 68 14.23 -14.71 -9.42
C ASP A 68 13.94 -13.86 -8.16
N VAL A 69 12.81 -13.16 -8.09
CA VAL A 69 12.47 -12.31 -6.94
C VAL A 69 11.07 -12.61 -6.44
N VAL A 70 10.97 -13.09 -5.20
CA VAL A 70 9.71 -13.40 -4.53
C VAL A 70 9.31 -12.25 -3.61
N ARG A 71 8.14 -11.67 -3.87
CA ARG A 71 7.53 -10.61 -3.06
C ARG A 71 6.28 -11.13 -2.35
N PRO A 72 6.39 -11.54 -1.08
CA PRO A 72 5.24 -11.93 -0.30
C PRO A 72 4.48 -10.72 0.24
N ASP A 73 3.16 -10.84 0.25
CA ASP A 73 2.32 -10.16 1.22
C ASP A 73 2.21 -11.07 2.44
N HIS A 74 2.65 -10.62 3.61
CA HIS A 74 2.53 -11.44 4.81
C HIS A 74 1.07 -11.74 5.16
N SER A 75 0.82 -12.86 5.84
CA SER A 75 -0.51 -13.27 6.29
C SER A 75 -1.25 -12.11 6.97
N CYS A 76 -2.54 -11.96 6.67
CA CYS A 76 -3.40 -10.87 7.14
C CYS A 76 -2.98 -9.46 6.69
N THR A 77 -2.07 -9.36 5.72
CA THR A 77 -1.66 -8.09 5.11
C THR A 77 -1.82 -8.12 3.60
N GLY A 78 -2.21 -6.99 3.04
CA GLY A 78 -2.38 -6.81 1.62
C GLY A 78 -3.36 -7.79 0.98
N ASP A 79 -2.92 -8.51 -0.04
CA ASP A 79 -3.75 -9.49 -0.74
C ASP A 79 -3.69 -10.89 -0.11
N SER A 80 -2.96 -11.06 0.99
CA SER A 80 -3.06 -12.28 1.80
C SER A 80 -4.40 -12.35 2.56
N PRO A 81 -4.97 -13.55 2.74
CA PRO A 81 -6.21 -13.74 3.46
C PRO A 81 -6.09 -13.38 4.94
N GLY A 82 -7.25 -13.16 5.56
CA GLY A 82 -7.38 -12.83 6.98
C GLY A 82 -7.50 -11.33 7.27
N SER A 83 -7.93 -11.02 8.50
CA SER A 83 -7.99 -9.65 9.02
C SER A 83 -6.70 -9.33 9.78
N PHE A 84 -6.25 -8.08 9.70
CA PHE A 84 -4.99 -7.66 10.34
C PHE A 84 -4.94 -7.97 11.84
N GLU A 85 -6.08 -8.01 12.54
CA GLU A 85 -6.17 -8.37 13.96
C GLU A 85 -5.61 -9.77 14.27
N LYS A 86 -5.60 -10.68 13.28
CA LYS A 86 -5.02 -12.03 13.41
C LYS A 86 -3.53 -12.08 13.07
N SER A 87 -2.87 -10.94 12.84
CA SER A 87 -1.46 -10.89 12.48
C SER A 87 -0.55 -11.29 13.63
N SER A 88 0.56 -11.95 13.29
CA SER A 88 1.63 -12.33 14.21
C SER A 88 2.98 -12.26 13.49
N ILE A 89 4.00 -11.74 14.18
CA ILE A 89 5.40 -11.74 13.73
C ILE A 89 5.87 -13.18 13.49
N GLN A 90 5.45 -14.15 14.29
CA GLN A 90 5.82 -15.56 14.08
C GLN A 90 5.25 -16.09 12.76
N THR A 91 4.00 -15.75 12.46
CA THR A 91 3.38 -16.11 11.18
C THR A 91 4.10 -15.43 10.01
N TRP A 92 4.47 -14.16 10.16
CA TRP A 92 5.22 -13.44 9.13
C TRP A 92 6.62 -14.01 8.90
N ARG A 93 7.33 -14.37 9.98
CA ARG A 93 8.61 -15.09 9.91
C ARG A 93 8.45 -16.40 9.15
N HIS A 94 7.41 -17.16 9.48
CA HIS A 94 7.09 -18.41 8.80
C HIS A 94 6.83 -18.17 7.31
N ASN A 95 6.06 -17.15 6.91
CA ASN A 95 5.86 -16.82 5.50
C ASN A 95 7.18 -16.51 4.75
N VAL A 96 8.15 -15.84 5.40
CA VAL A 96 9.49 -15.63 4.79
C VAL A 96 10.20 -16.97 4.60
N GLN A 97 10.19 -17.85 5.61
CA GLN A 97 10.78 -19.18 5.52
C GLN A 97 10.12 -20.01 4.41
N GLU A 98 8.81 -19.86 4.21
CA GLU A 98 8.09 -20.51 3.12
C GLU A 98 8.42 -19.96 1.74
N ALA A 99 8.60 -18.64 1.62
CA ALA A 99 9.09 -18.07 0.37
C ALA A 99 10.53 -18.55 0.05
N ILE A 100 11.37 -18.74 1.06
CA ILE A 100 12.71 -19.34 0.87
C ILE A 100 12.59 -20.81 0.43
N ARG A 101 11.74 -21.61 1.10
CA ARG A 101 11.50 -23.01 0.72
C ARG A 101 10.94 -23.12 -0.70
N PHE A 102 10.03 -22.23 -1.10
CA PHE A 102 9.54 -22.14 -2.47
C PHE A 102 10.70 -21.93 -3.46
N CYS A 103 11.61 -20.97 -3.22
CA CYS A 103 12.78 -20.78 -4.08
C CYS A 103 13.66 -22.04 -4.17
N ARG A 104 13.93 -22.73 -3.05
CA ARG A 104 14.73 -23.96 -3.04
C ARG A 104 14.06 -25.10 -3.81
N ASN A 105 12.73 -25.21 -3.73
CA ASN A 105 12.00 -26.25 -4.45
C ASN A 105 12.02 -26.03 -5.97
N GLU A 106 12.03 -24.78 -6.41
CA GLU A 106 12.13 -24.42 -7.84
C GLU A 106 13.54 -24.67 -8.41
N ASP A 107 14.58 -24.40 -7.61
CA ASP A 107 15.97 -24.65 -7.97
C ASP A 107 16.80 -24.89 -6.69
N PRO A 108 17.12 -26.15 -6.35
CA PRO A 108 17.82 -26.49 -5.10
C PRO A 108 19.24 -25.92 -5.00
N ASP A 109 19.92 -25.70 -6.12
CA ASP A 109 21.31 -25.26 -6.16
C ASP A 109 21.43 -23.72 -6.26
N GLN A 110 20.31 -23.01 -6.45
CA GLN A 110 20.36 -21.56 -6.60
C GLN A 110 20.71 -20.85 -5.28
N PRO A 111 21.66 -19.90 -5.28
CA PRO A 111 21.92 -19.09 -4.10
C PRO A 111 20.75 -18.14 -3.81
N ILE A 112 20.35 -18.05 -2.54
CA ILE A 112 19.22 -17.21 -2.09
C ILE A 112 19.74 -16.04 -1.25
N GLY A 113 19.16 -14.86 -1.47
CA GLY A 113 19.34 -13.68 -0.64
C GLY A 113 18.03 -13.16 -0.06
N LEU A 114 18.12 -12.35 1.00
CA LEU A 114 16.98 -11.64 1.58
C LEU A 114 17.13 -10.12 1.39
N LEU A 115 16.02 -9.44 1.11
CA LEU A 115 15.96 -7.99 0.99
C LEU A 115 14.82 -7.45 1.85
N GLY A 116 15.09 -6.58 2.81
CA GLY A 116 14.04 -5.99 3.65
C GLY A 116 14.13 -4.48 3.75
N LEU A 117 12.99 -3.84 3.97
CA LEU A 117 12.88 -2.40 4.24
C LEU A 117 12.36 -2.15 5.66
N ARG A 118 13.03 -1.29 6.43
CA ARG A 118 12.61 -0.90 7.79
C ARG A 118 12.35 -2.11 8.70
N PHE A 119 11.11 -2.34 9.13
CA PHE A 119 10.75 -3.53 9.92
C PHE A 119 11.02 -4.83 9.15
N GLY A 120 10.77 -4.82 7.84
CA GLY A 120 11.11 -5.95 6.97
C GLY A 120 12.61 -6.24 6.91
N ALA A 121 13.47 -5.22 7.07
CA ALA A 121 14.92 -5.42 7.20
C ALA A 121 15.29 -6.09 8.53
N ALA A 122 14.61 -5.73 9.61
CA ALA A 122 14.74 -6.40 10.91
C ALA A 122 14.32 -7.89 10.80
N MET A 123 13.18 -8.16 10.16
CA MET A 123 12.72 -9.52 9.87
C MET A 123 13.75 -10.30 9.05
N ALA A 124 14.20 -9.75 7.91
CA ALA A 124 15.21 -10.37 7.05
C ALA A 124 16.51 -10.70 7.80
N ALA A 125 17.01 -9.77 8.63
CA ALA A 125 18.20 -9.99 9.44
C ALA A 125 18.04 -11.16 10.42
N THR A 126 16.90 -11.23 11.13
CA THR A 126 16.66 -12.34 12.07
C THR A 126 16.42 -13.68 11.39
N VAL A 127 15.81 -13.69 10.19
CA VAL A 127 15.59 -14.93 9.41
C VAL A 127 16.91 -15.43 8.82
N ALA A 128 17.74 -14.54 8.26
CA ALA A 128 19.04 -14.91 7.69
C ALA A 128 19.97 -15.58 8.71
N GLU A 129 19.88 -15.21 9.98
CA GLU A 129 20.67 -15.83 11.04
C GLU A 129 20.23 -17.27 11.35
N LEU A 130 18.96 -17.61 11.11
CA LEU A 130 18.42 -18.95 11.32
C LEU A 130 18.70 -19.89 10.15
N ASP A 131 19.11 -19.36 9.00
CA ASP A 131 19.29 -20.11 7.76
C ASP A 131 20.72 -19.90 7.21
N PRO A 132 21.65 -20.86 7.45
CA PRO A 132 23.05 -20.72 7.08
C PRO A 132 23.29 -20.75 5.57
N GLU A 133 22.31 -21.14 4.75
CA GLU A 133 22.48 -21.20 3.30
C GLU A 133 22.25 -19.85 2.62
N ILE A 134 21.63 -18.88 3.32
CA ILE A 134 21.41 -17.54 2.79
C ILE A 134 22.75 -16.87 2.48
N LYS A 135 22.91 -16.44 1.23
CA LYS A 135 24.18 -15.89 0.71
C LYS A 135 24.27 -14.38 0.79
N TRP A 136 23.13 -13.70 0.72
CA TRP A 136 23.07 -12.23 0.63
C TRP A 136 22.00 -11.64 1.53
N LEU A 137 22.29 -10.49 2.12
CA LEU A 137 21.35 -9.74 2.94
C LEU A 137 21.37 -8.25 2.56
N ILE A 138 20.24 -7.71 2.14
CA ILE A 138 20.07 -6.30 1.78
C ILE A 138 19.11 -5.65 2.78
N LEU A 139 19.61 -4.66 3.52
CA LEU A 139 18.90 -3.97 4.59
C LEU A 139 18.69 -2.51 4.19
N LEU A 140 17.48 -2.18 3.76
CA LEU A 140 17.11 -0.82 3.35
C LEU A 140 16.53 -0.05 4.54
N ALA A 141 17.13 1.08 4.91
CA ALA A 141 16.74 1.92 6.05
C ALA A 141 16.32 1.09 7.29
N PRO A 142 17.17 0.16 7.77
CA PRO A 142 16.75 -0.86 8.73
C PRO A 142 16.42 -0.29 10.11
N ILE A 143 15.57 -1.01 10.84
CA ILE A 143 15.26 -0.77 12.24
C ILE A 143 16.01 -1.81 13.08
N ALA A 144 16.86 -1.37 14.01
CA ALA A 144 17.62 -2.25 14.89
C ALA A 144 16.89 -2.44 16.23
N ASP A 145 16.26 -1.38 16.75
CA ASP A 145 15.44 -1.41 17.95
C ASP A 145 13.94 -1.31 17.59
N VAL A 146 13.33 -2.47 17.34
CA VAL A 146 11.90 -2.58 16.98
C VAL A 146 10.98 -2.11 18.12
N PRO A 147 11.19 -2.47 19.39
CA PRO A 147 10.38 -1.96 20.50
C PRO A 147 10.42 -0.43 20.62
N ALA A 148 11.58 0.21 20.48
CA ALA A 148 11.69 1.66 20.51
C ALA A 148 11.06 2.32 19.27
N PHE A 149 11.19 1.71 18.09
CA PHE A 149 10.47 2.17 16.91
C PHE A 149 8.96 2.15 17.12
N PHE A 150 8.40 1.03 17.60
CA PHE A 150 6.95 0.91 17.79
C PHE A 150 6.41 1.92 18.82
N ARG A 151 7.10 2.09 19.96
CA ARG A 151 6.75 3.13 20.96
C ARG A 151 6.77 4.54 20.37
N ARG A 152 7.71 4.85 19.47
CA ARG A 152 7.74 6.13 18.74
C ARG A 152 6.54 6.27 17.80
N THR A 153 6.16 5.20 17.11
CA THR A 153 4.98 5.19 16.22
C THR A 153 3.68 5.43 16.98
N LEU A 154 3.46 4.74 18.11
CA LEU A 154 2.31 4.99 18.99
C LEU A 154 2.26 6.43 19.49
N ARG A 155 3.42 6.99 19.84
CA ARG A 155 3.50 8.39 20.26
C ARG A 155 3.15 9.36 19.13
N SER A 156 3.61 9.09 17.91
CA SER A 156 3.28 9.91 16.74
C SER A 156 1.77 9.91 16.50
N LYS A 157 1.09 8.77 16.67
CA LYS A 157 -0.37 8.67 16.59
C LYS A 157 -1.09 9.58 17.58
N LEU A 158 -0.70 9.55 18.87
CA LEU A 158 -1.28 10.42 19.90
C LEU A 158 -1.15 11.91 19.54
N VAL A 159 0.02 12.30 19.01
CA VAL A 159 0.24 13.68 18.56
C VAL A 159 -0.68 14.01 17.39
N LYS A 160 -0.79 13.13 16.38
CA LYS A 160 -1.71 13.34 15.25
C LYS A 160 -3.15 13.48 15.70
N GLU A 161 -3.65 12.60 16.58
CA GLU A 161 -5.00 12.69 17.16
C GLU A 161 -5.22 14.04 17.83
N MET A 162 -4.29 14.47 18.68
CA MET A 162 -4.33 15.79 19.34
C MET A 162 -4.44 16.93 18.32
N MET A 163 -3.67 16.89 17.24
CA MET A 163 -3.69 17.93 16.22
C MET A 163 -5.01 17.95 15.43
N THR A 164 -5.56 16.77 15.10
CA THR A 164 -6.79 16.65 14.32
C THR A 164 -8.04 16.96 15.14
N SER A 165 -8.26 16.27 16.26
CA SER A 165 -9.51 16.34 17.03
C SER A 165 -9.47 17.33 18.20
N GLY A 166 -8.30 17.92 18.50
CA GLY A 166 -8.11 18.78 19.68
C GLY A 166 -8.18 18.02 21.03
N HIS A 167 -8.41 16.71 21.00
CA HIS A 167 -8.54 15.86 22.18
C HIS A 167 -7.60 14.67 22.07
N VAL A 168 -6.92 14.36 23.17
CA VAL A 168 -6.14 13.13 23.29
C VAL A 168 -7.02 12.09 23.97
N SER A 169 -7.32 11.00 23.25
CA SER A 169 -8.13 9.89 23.76
C SER A 169 -7.50 9.21 24.99
N SER A 170 -6.17 9.24 25.13
CA SER A 170 -5.42 8.54 26.17
C SER A 170 -3.96 9.04 26.36
N ARG A 171 -3.43 8.96 27.59
CA ARG A 171 -2.00 9.24 27.85
C ARG A 171 -1.12 8.10 27.34
N ARG A 172 0.15 8.37 27.01
CA ARG A 172 1.11 7.36 26.50
C ARG A 172 1.15 6.08 27.35
N GLN A 173 1.35 6.24 28.65
CA GLN A 173 1.42 5.10 29.57
C GLN A 173 0.11 4.30 29.60
N GLN A 174 -1.02 4.97 29.34
CA GLN A 174 -2.31 4.30 29.22
C GLN A 174 -2.38 3.52 27.91
N LEU A 175 -1.91 4.04 26.78
CA LEU A 175 -1.88 3.28 25.53
C LEU A 175 -0.96 2.06 25.57
N GLU A 176 0.21 2.17 26.19
CA GLU A 176 1.12 1.03 26.34
C GLU A 176 0.47 -0.04 27.24
N LYS A 177 -0.13 0.34 28.39
CA LYS A 177 -0.91 -0.58 29.24
C LYS A 177 -2.15 -1.15 28.56
N ASP A 178 -2.83 -0.36 27.75
CA ASP A 178 -3.98 -0.81 26.98
C ASP A 178 -3.53 -1.83 25.93
N ALA A 179 -2.40 -1.60 25.24
CA ALA A 179 -1.84 -2.55 24.28
C ALA A 179 -1.44 -3.89 24.93
N GLU A 180 -1.11 -3.90 26.22
CA GLU A 180 -0.84 -5.14 26.98
C GLU A 180 -2.10 -5.94 27.32
N SER A 181 -3.27 -5.31 27.35
CA SER A 181 -4.51 -5.90 27.90
C SER A 181 -5.67 -5.99 26.91
N ARG A 182 -5.68 -5.17 25.86
CA ARG A 182 -6.74 -5.10 24.84
C ARG A 182 -6.20 -4.70 23.47
N THR A 183 -6.99 -4.95 22.43
CA THR A 183 -6.68 -4.48 21.08
C THR A 183 -6.71 -2.96 21.02
N ILE A 184 -5.67 -2.36 20.44
CA ILE A 184 -5.59 -0.93 20.19
C ILE A 184 -5.65 -0.62 18.68
N ASP A 185 -6.20 0.53 18.34
CA ASP A 185 -6.16 1.08 16.99
C ASP A 185 -4.83 1.80 16.78
N MET A 186 -4.09 1.43 15.73
CA MET A 186 -2.88 2.11 15.29
C MET A 186 -3.06 2.57 13.84
N ASP A 187 -3.59 3.78 13.63
CA ASP A 187 -3.86 4.39 12.33
C ASP A 187 -4.66 3.42 11.40
N GLY A 188 -5.71 2.78 11.92
CA GLY A 188 -6.56 1.85 11.16
C GLY A 188 -6.10 0.39 11.17
N PHE A 189 -5.01 0.08 11.88
CA PHE A 189 -4.52 -1.28 12.10
C PHE A 189 -4.85 -1.76 13.53
N ALA A 190 -5.53 -2.90 13.66
CA ALA A 190 -5.84 -3.51 14.94
C ALA A 190 -4.61 -4.23 15.52
N VAL A 191 -3.97 -3.64 16.54
CA VAL A 191 -2.84 -4.26 17.23
C VAL A 191 -3.35 -4.95 18.49
N THR A 192 -3.34 -6.28 18.48
CA THR A 192 -3.76 -7.11 19.61
C THR A 192 -2.67 -7.19 20.69
N PRO A 193 -3.01 -7.59 21.93
CA PRO A 193 -2.02 -7.83 22.96
C PRO A 193 -0.95 -8.86 22.58
N SER A 194 -1.34 -9.89 21.85
CA SER A 194 -0.39 -10.89 21.33
C SER A 194 0.62 -10.26 20.37
N LEU A 195 0.15 -9.50 19.38
CA LEU A 195 1.04 -8.82 18.43
C LEU A 195 1.92 -7.79 19.13
N TYR A 196 1.37 -7.04 20.09
CA TYR A 196 2.13 -6.07 20.89
C TYR A 196 3.25 -6.73 21.69
N SER A 197 2.96 -7.86 22.35
CA SER A 197 3.94 -8.65 23.09
C SER A 197 5.07 -9.15 22.18
N GLU A 198 4.73 -9.68 21.00
CA GLU A 198 5.71 -10.14 20.02
C GLU A 198 6.60 -9.00 19.51
N ILE A 199 6.02 -7.82 19.21
CA ILE A 199 6.77 -6.62 18.80
C ILE A 199 7.72 -6.17 19.91
N SER A 200 7.24 -6.17 21.16
CA SER A 200 7.99 -5.71 22.33
C SER A 200 9.16 -6.63 22.68
N ALA A 201 9.05 -7.92 22.33
CA ALA A 201 10.10 -8.92 22.50
C ALA A 201 10.99 -9.09 21.25
N PHE A 202 10.80 -8.29 20.19
CA PHE A 202 11.51 -8.45 18.92
C PHE A 202 12.93 -7.86 18.96
N GLU A 203 13.86 -8.64 19.50
CA GLU A 203 15.30 -8.33 19.52
C GLU A 203 15.98 -8.66 18.18
N VAL A 204 16.71 -7.69 17.61
CA VAL A 204 17.44 -7.86 16.34
C VAL A 204 18.92 -8.12 16.61
N CYS A 205 19.63 -7.15 17.17
CA CYS A 205 21.08 -7.22 17.35
C CYS A 205 21.53 -8.34 18.29
N GLY A 206 20.75 -8.67 19.33
CA GLY A 206 21.05 -9.80 20.22
C GLY A 206 20.87 -11.18 19.56
N ARG A 207 20.11 -11.25 18.45
CA ARG A 207 19.92 -12.49 17.69
C ARG A 207 21.01 -12.72 16.66
N ILE A 208 21.56 -11.65 16.10
CA ILE A 208 22.62 -11.68 15.09
C ILE A 208 23.93 -12.15 15.75
N LYS A 209 24.47 -13.30 15.33
CA LYS A 209 25.64 -13.93 15.97
C LYS A 209 26.72 -14.38 14.98
N GLY A 210 26.35 -14.71 13.75
CA GLY A 210 27.26 -15.45 12.89
C GLY A 210 27.01 -15.37 11.39
N PHE A 211 26.00 -14.64 10.90
CA PHE A 211 25.72 -14.55 9.47
C PHE A 211 26.96 -14.23 8.62
N LYS A 212 27.35 -15.15 7.72
CA LYS A 212 28.58 -15.08 6.91
C LYS A 212 28.39 -14.53 5.50
N GLY A 213 27.15 -14.38 5.05
CA GLY A 213 26.83 -13.88 3.71
C GLY A 213 27.28 -12.44 3.47
N ALA A 214 27.17 -11.97 2.22
CA ALA A 214 27.45 -10.57 1.90
C ALA A 214 26.29 -9.68 2.35
N ILE A 215 26.60 -8.54 2.98
CA ILE A 215 25.61 -7.62 3.53
C ILE A 215 25.71 -6.26 2.85
N LEU A 216 24.55 -5.71 2.47
CA LEU A 216 24.38 -4.31 2.08
C LEU A 216 23.45 -3.62 3.06
N ILE A 217 23.91 -2.53 3.67
CA ILE A 217 23.08 -1.59 4.43
C ILE A 217 22.93 -0.34 3.59
N VAL A 218 21.68 0.03 3.25
CA VAL A 218 21.38 1.25 2.49
C VAL A 218 20.78 2.28 3.41
N HIS A 219 21.51 3.37 3.62
CA HIS A 219 21.02 4.56 4.28
C HIS A 219 20.26 5.41 3.28
N ALA A 220 18.93 5.45 3.39
CA ALA A 220 18.05 6.20 2.49
C ALA A 220 17.49 7.42 3.22
N SER A 221 18.18 8.57 3.10
CA SER A 221 17.83 9.80 3.81
C SER A 221 18.33 11.04 3.09
N LYS A 222 17.68 12.19 3.34
CA LYS A 222 18.20 13.51 2.96
C LYS A 222 19.39 13.94 3.82
N ASN A 223 19.40 13.50 5.07
CA ASN A 223 20.48 13.79 6.00
C ASN A 223 21.58 12.75 5.78
N PRO A 224 22.82 13.13 5.45
CA PRO A 224 23.92 12.18 5.25
C PRO A 224 24.34 11.47 6.55
N ARG A 225 23.90 11.94 7.71
CA ARG A 225 24.21 11.28 8.98
C ARG A 225 23.41 10.00 9.13
N LEU A 226 24.13 8.88 9.22
CA LEU A 226 23.58 7.59 9.61
C LEU A 226 22.76 7.68 10.90
N THR A 227 21.64 6.98 10.89
CA THR A 227 20.78 6.78 12.06
C THR A 227 21.45 5.90 13.10
N THR A 228 20.94 5.92 14.33
CA THR A 228 21.40 5.03 15.41
C THR A 228 21.23 3.55 15.02
N ASP A 229 20.09 3.21 14.42
CA ASP A 229 19.76 1.85 13.99
C ASP A 229 20.76 1.30 12.96
N GLU A 230 21.10 2.11 11.94
CA GLU A 230 22.07 1.72 10.91
C GLU A 230 23.49 1.57 11.45
N LYS A 231 23.92 2.47 12.35
CA LYS A 231 25.23 2.37 13.02
C LYS A 231 25.30 1.08 13.84
N LEU A 232 24.26 0.83 14.65
CA LEU A 232 24.20 -0.35 15.52
C LEU A 232 24.29 -1.63 14.70
N LEU A 233 23.47 -1.80 13.66
CA LEU A 233 23.52 -3.00 12.81
C LEU A 233 24.85 -3.17 12.08
N ARG A 234 25.39 -2.08 11.51
CA ARG A 234 26.71 -2.10 10.85
C ARG A 234 27.78 -2.59 11.82
N ASP A 235 27.81 -2.04 13.03
CA ASP A 235 28.84 -2.35 14.01
C ASP A 235 28.67 -3.77 14.53
N THR A 236 27.44 -4.22 14.80
CA THR A 236 27.12 -5.62 15.15
C THR A 236 27.65 -6.59 14.10
N TYR A 237 27.29 -6.43 12.82
CA TYR A 237 27.76 -7.36 11.78
C TYR A 237 29.28 -7.33 11.57
N ARG A 238 29.91 -6.16 11.69
CA ARG A 238 31.37 -6.01 11.51
C ARG A 238 32.19 -6.70 12.59
N THR A 239 31.59 -7.05 13.73
CA THR A 239 32.29 -7.82 14.77
C THR A 239 32.74 -9.21 14.30
N PHE A 240 32.00 -9.85 13.37
CA PHE A 240 32.28 -11.22 12.93
C PHE A 240 32.24 -11.43 11.41
N ASN A 241 31.84 -10.42 10.63
CA ASN A 241 31.73 -10.49 9.17
C ASN A 241 32.37 -9.26 8.50
N ARG A 242 33.40 -9.48 7.68
CA ARG A 242 34.09 -8.41 6.95
C ARG A 242 33.35 -7.97 5.67
N ASN A 243 32.35 -8.72 5.22
CA ASN A 243 31.63 -8.49 3.97
C ASN A 243 30.41 -7.57 4.15
N VAL A 244 30.57 -6.48 4.91
CA VAL A 244 29.51 -5.52 5.22
C VAL A 244 29.75 -4.22 4.45
N SER A 245 28.89 -3.97 3.46
CA SER A 245 28.88 -2.73 2.68
C SER A 245 27.83 -1.78 3.25
N LEU A 246 28.16 -0.50 3.39
CA LEU A 246 27.21 0.56 3.69
C LEU A 246 27.21 1.56 2.55
N VAL A 247 26.03 1.90 2.04
CA VAL A 247 25.87 2.88 0.97
C VAL A 247 24.88 3.95 1.41
N GLU A 248 25.26 5.21 1.22
CA GLU A 248 24.40 6.36 1.45
C GLU A 248 23.69 6.74 0.15
N VAL A 249 22.38 6.87 0.23
CA VAL A 249 21.51 7.27 -0.88
C VAL A 249 20.72 8.48 -0.42
N LYS A 250 20.87 9.57 -1.17
CA LYS A 250 20.05 10.77 -0.97
C LYS A 250 18.63 10.48 -1.44
N ALA A 251 17.77 10.06 -0.51
CA ALA A 251 16.36 9.78 -0.75
C ALA A 251 15.49 10.59 0.22
N GLU A 252 14.35 11.07 -0.25
CA GLU A 252 13.31 11.59 0.65
C GLU A 252 12.80 10.42 1.52
N PRO A 253 12.62 10.57 2.85
CA PRO A 253 11.91 9.60 3.67
C PRO A 253 10.43 9.51 3.25
N TYR A 254 10.17 8.83 2.15
CA TYR A 254 8.88 8.88 1.45
C TYR A 254 7.77 8.17 2.22
N TRP A 255 8.12 7.30 3.17
CA TRP A 255 7.17 6.70 4.11
C TRP A 255 6.47 7.75 5.01
N ASN A 256 6.98 8.98 5.11
CA ASN A 256 6.38 10.08 5.86
C ASN A 256 5.85 11.23 4.98
N VAL A 257 5.89 11.11 3.65
CA VAL A 257 5.58 12.21 2.71
C VAL A 257 4.31 11.91 1.91
N HIS A 258 3.51 12.95 1.65
CA HIS A 258 2.40 12.88 0.70
C HIS A 258 2.92 13.17 -0.71
N GLY A 259 3.09 12.13 -1.51
CA GLY A 259 3.56 12.27 -2.87
C GLY A 259 4.19 11.00 -3.42
N VAL A 260 4.72 11.13 -4.62
CA VAL A 260 5.31 10.03 -5.38
C VAL A 260 6.81 10.28 -5.43
N PRO A 261 7.60 9.58 -4.59
CA PRO A 261 9.06 9.79 -4.54
C PRO A 261 9.74 9.18 -5.77
N SER A 262 10.93 9.71 -6.13
CA SER A 262 11.86 8.96 -6.99
C SER A 262 12.56 7.89 -6.16
N PHE A 263 12.72 6.70 -6.76
CA PHE A 263 13.37 5.54 -6.16
C PHE A 263 14.73 5.24 -6.77
N ASP A 264 15.16 6.00 -7.77
CA ASP A 264 16.27 5.65 -8.67
C ASP A 264 17.57 5.42 -7.91
N GLY A 265 17.89 6.29 -6.95
CA GLY A 265 19.11 6.16 -6.16
C GLY A 265 19.14 4.88 -5.30
N ILE A 266 17.98 4.44 -4.78
CA ILE A 266 17.89 3.20 -3.98
C ILE A 266 18.04 1.99 -4.91
N ILE A 267 17.34 2.01 -6.05
CA ILE A 267 17.40 0.95 -7.06
C ILE A 267 18.82 0.81 -7.60
N GLU A 268 19.47 1.91 -7.98
CA GLU A 268 20.84 1.91 -8.47
C GLU A 268 21.81 1.34 -7.43
N ALA A 269 21.70 1.76 -6.16
CA ALA A 269 22.57 1.26 -5.10
C ALA A 269 22.45 -0.26 -4.93
N VAL A 270 21.22 -0.79 -4.90
CA VAL A 270 20.95 -2.22 -4.78
C VAL A 270 21.45 -2.99 -5.99
N VAL A 271 21.12 -2.55 -7.20
CA VAL A 271 21.47 -3.25 -8.45
C VAL A 271 22.98 -3.22 -8.68
N LYS A 272 23.66 -2.11 -8.39
CA LYS A 272 25.11 -1.98 -8.52
C LYS A 272 25.84 -2.90 -7.53
N TRP A 273 25.35 -3.00 -6.29
CA TRP A 273 25.94 -3.88 -5.30
C TRP A 273 25.75 -5.36 -5.65
N THR A 274 24.52 -5.77 -6.00
CA THR A 274 24.22 -7.15 -6.42
C THR A 274 25.02 -7.54 -7.66
N SER A 275 25.09 -6.64 -8.65
CA SER A 275 25.88 -6.85 -9.87
C SER A 275 27.36 -7.11 -9.59
N ARG A 276 27.96 -6.39 -8.64
CA ARG A 276 29.36 -6.56 -8.23
C ARG A 276 29.59 -7.87 -7.49
N LYS A 277 28.69 -8.22 -6.56
CA LYS A 277 28.83 -9.41 -5.72
C LYS A 277 28.50 -10.71 -6.47
N CYS A 278 27.77 -10.62 -7.58
CA CYS A 278 27.30 -11.78 -8.35
C CYS A 278 27.83 -11.80 -9.80
N HIS A 279 28.94 -11.09 -10.07
CA HIS A 279 29.65 -11.05 -11.36
C HIS A 279 28.76 -10.77 -12.60
N VAL A 280 27.91 -9.74 -12.54
CA VAL A 280 27.08 -9.32 -13.67
C VAL A 280 27.91 -8.49 -14.66
N ARG A 281 28.04 -8.93 -15.92
CA ARG A 281 28.62 -8.12 -17.00
C ARG A 281 27.57 -7.12 -17.51
N ARG A 282 27.84 -5.83 -17.28
CA ARG A 282 27.25 -4.64 -17.95
C ARG A 282 25.73 -4.43 -17.76
N TRP A 283 25.34 -3.85 -16.61
CA TRP A 283 24.03 -3.19 -16.42
C TRP A 283 24.04 -1.80 -17.07
N LYS A 284 22.98 -1.43 -17.81
CA LYS A 284 22.92 -0.20 -18.65
C LYS A 284 22.17 0.97 -17.98
N GLY A 285 21.88 0.91 -16.68
CA GLY A 285 21.07 1.92 -15.97
C GLY A 285 19.71 1.37 -15.54
N VAL A 286 18.95 2.18 -14.76
CA VAL A 286 17.58 1.84 -14.35
C VAL A 286 16.76 1.69 -15.62
N ALA A 287 16.34 0.46 -15.91
CA ALA A 287 15.58 0.21 -17.13
C ALA A 287 14.15 0.68 -16.87
N GLY A 288 13.70 1.70 -17.61
CA GLY A 288 12.26 1.87 -17.83
C GLY A 288 11.80 0.60 -18.52
N VAL A 289 11.04 -0.23 -17.82
CA VAL A 289 10.64 -1.57 -18.27
C VAL A 289 10.12 -1.48 -19.70
N ALA A 290 10.85 -2.10 -20.62
CA ALA A 290 10.46 -2.18 -22.02
C ALA A 290 9.18 -3.02 -22.11
N ARG A 291 8.30 -2.57 -23.00
CA ARG A 291 6.99 -3.15 -23.34
C ARG A 291 7.12 -4.66 -23.48
N ASP A 292 6.31 -5.41 -22.73
CA ASP A 292 6.05 -6.80 -23.07
C ASP A 292 4.60 -6.98 -23.48
N HIS A 293 4.46 -7.78 -24.53
CA HIS A 293 3.38 -7.80 -25.49
C HIS A 293 2.39 -8.92 -25.19
N ARG A 294 1.09 -8.59 -25.35
CA ARG A 294 -0.05 -9.49 -25.57
C ARG A 294 0.02 -10.87 -24.88
N ASN A 295 -0.49 -10.93 -23.66
CA ASN A 295 -1.00 -12.17 -23.11
C ASN A 295 -2.52 -12.12 -23.13
N GLU A 296 -3.18 -13.27 -23.29
CA GLU A 296 -4.60 -13.36 -22.97
C GLU A 296 -4.81 -12.97 -21.49
N PRO A 297 -5.95 -12.38 -21.11
CA PRO A 297 -6.24 -12.04 -19.72
C PRO A 297 -6.20 -13.32 -18.88
N LEU A 298 -5.08 -13.49 -18.16
CA LEU A 298 -4.85 -14.64 -17.31
C LEU A 298 -5.63 -14.41 -16.01
N LEU A 299 -6.75 -15.13 -15.86
CA LEU A 299 -7.37 -15.33 -14.55
C LEU A 299 -6.72 -16.57 -13.94
N VAL A 300 -5.98 -16.38 -12.87
CA VAL A 300 -5.57 -17.50 -12.01
C VAL A 300 -6.57 -17.53 -10.86
N CYS A 301 -7.52 -18.48 -10.93
CA CYS A 301 -8.39 -18.79 -9.81
C CYS A 301 -7.56 -19.49 -8.74
N VAL A 302 -7.57 -18.96 -7.52
CA VAL A 302 -7.24 -19.74 -6.33
C VAL A 302 -8.39 -19.60 -5.37
N ASP A 303 -9.12 -20.69 -5.19
CA ASP A 303 -10.23 -20.73 -4.25
C ASP A 303 -9.71 -20.60 -2.81
N ARG A 304 -10.25 -19.60 -2.08
CA ARG A 304 -10.81 -19.67 -0.71
C ARG A 304 -10.53 -18.41 0.11
N VAL A 305 -11.56 -17.62 0.34
CA VAL A 305 -11.70 -16.88 1.61
C VAL A 305 -12.90 -17.50 2.32
N GLY A 306 -12.68 -18.48 3.21
CA GLY A 306 -13.73 -19.10 4.04
C GLY A 306 -14.87 -19.83 3.28
N ALA A 307 -15.61 -20.70 3.96
CA ALA A 307 -16.89 -21.16 3.43
C ALA A 307 -17.92 -20.03 3.62
N GLY A 308 -18.54 -19.55 2.53
CA GLY A 308 -19.58 -18.50 2.58
C GLY A 308 -19.12 -17.06 2.35
N ASP A 309 -17.83 -16.83 2.05
CA ASP A 309 -17.21 -15.50 1.96
C ASP A 309 -16.72 -15.15 0.51
N GLY A 310 -16.98 -16.03 -0.48
CA GLY A 310 -16.50 -15.87 -1.86
C GLY A 310 -15.05 -16.33 -2.08
N HIS A 311 -14.50 -16.05 -3.27
CA HIS A 311 -13.11 -16.34 -3.62
C HIS A 311 -12.43 -15.15 -4.32
N GLU A 312 -11.10 -15.07 -4.20
CA GLU A 312 -10.28 -14.02 -4.81
C GLU A 312 -9.56 -14.57 -6.05
N GLN A 313 -9.57 -13.81 -7.15
CA GLN A 313 -8.87 -14.15 -8.39
C GLN A 313 -7.94 -13.02 -8.79
N ILE A 314 -6.77 -13.36 -9.33
CA ILE A 314 -5.89 -12.36 -9.92
C ILE A 314 -6.42 -11.99 -11.30
N ALA A 315 -6.54 -10.69 -11.56
CA ALA A 315 -6.88 -10.17 -12.87
C ALA A 315 -5.69 -9.43 -13.50
N LYS A 316 -5.48 -9.68 -14.78
CA LYS A 316 -4.62 -8.89 -15.66
C LYS A 316 -5.50 -8.34 -16.78
N ILE A 317 -5.62 -7.02 -16.86
CA ILE A 317 -6.48 -6.32 -17.81
C ILE A 317 -5.59 -5.70 -18.87
N ASP A 318 -5.72 -6.15 -20.11
CA ASP A 318 -4.86 -5.67 -21.19
C ASP A 318 -5.19 -4.24 -21.57
N LEU A 319 -4.14 -3.45 -21.80
CA LEU A 319 -4.21 -2.09 -22.30
C LEU A 319 -3.36 -1.97 -23.58
N PRO A 320 -3.64 -0.99 -24.45
CA PRO A 320 -2.70 -0.62 -25.50
C PRO A 320 -1.32 -0.30 -24.92
N GLY A 321 -0.34 -1.18 -25.16
CA GLY A 321 1.05 -1.01 -24.71
C GLY A 321 1.33 -1.38 -23.25
N GLY A 322 0.41 -2.07 -22.56
CA GLY A 322 0.63 -2.51 -21.18
C GLY A 322 -0.52 -3.34 -20.61
N PHE A 323 -0.62 -3.36 -19.29
CA PHE A 323 -1.69 -4.01 -18.54
C PHE A 323 -1.94 -3.31 -17.19
N LEU A 324 -3.14 -3.52 -16.65
CA LEU A 324 -3.49 -3.30 -15.25
C LEU A 324 -3.44 -4.62 -14.49
N SER A 325 -2.89 -4.58 -13.29
CA SER A 325 -3.00 -5.67 -12.32
C SER A 325 -4.18 -5.39 -11.38
N GLY A 326 -4.97 -6.42 -11.07
CA GLY A 326 -6.05 -6.32 -10.10
C GLY A 326 -6.33 -7.61 -9.36
N ILE A 327 -7.21 -7.52 -8.37
CA ILE A 327 -7.77 -8.66 -7.63
C ILE A 327 -9.30 -8.57 -7.75
N VAL A 328 -9.92 -9.63 -8.26
CA VAL A 328 -11.37 -9.79 -8.34
C VAL A 328 -11.83 -10.58 -7.12
N HIS A 329 -12.84 -10.09 -6.44
CA HIS A 329 -13.52 -10.75 -5.33
C HIS A 329 -14.83 -11.23 -5.91
N VAL A 330 -14.96 -12.55 -6.02
CA VAL A 330 -16.08 -13.21 -6.67
C VAL A 330 -16.95 -13.82 -5.57
N PRO A 331 -18.19 -13.33 -5.39
CA PRO A 331 -19.08 -13.87 -4.38
C PRO A 331 -19.49 -15.30 -4.72
N ASP A 332 -19.84 -16.09 -3.69
CA ASP A 332 -20.29 -17.45 -3.89
C ASP A 332 -21.50 -17.53 -4.84
N GLY A 333 -21.51 -18.57 -5.68
CA GLY A 333 -22.53 -18.76 -6.71
C GLY A 333 -22.47 -17.77 -7.88
N TRP A 334 -21.38 -17.00 -8.08
CA TRP A 334 -21.18 -16.19 -9.30
C TRP A 334 -21.14 -17.05 -10.58
N GLY A 335 -22.01 -16.78 -11.55
CA GLY A 335 -22.13 -17.55 -12.81
C GLY A 335 -23.54 -18.13 -13.04
N GLY A 336 -23.81 -18.62 -14.25
CA GLY A 336 -25.12 -19.16 -14.68
C GLY A 336 -26.14 -18.07 -15.09
N ASP A 337 -27.43 -18.30 -14.82
CA ASP A 337 -28.54 -17.37 -15.15
C ASP A 337 -28.63 -16.13 -14.24
N LYS A 338 -27.74 -16.01 -13.23
CA LYS A 338 -27.77 -14.96 -12.21
C LYS A 338 -26.49 -14.11 -12.23
N SER A 339 -26.31 -13.28 -13.26
CA SER A 339 -25.35 -12.17 -13.19
C SER A 339 -25.75 -11.17 -12.10
N GLY A 340 -24.78 -10.63 -11.36
CA GLY A 340 -25.00 -9.66 -10.29
C GLY A 340 -24.40 -8.29 -10.60
N ASN A 341 -24.42 -7.41 -9.61
CA ASN A 341 -23.79 -6.09 -9.70
C ASN A 341 -22.33 -6.15 -9.24
N ALA A 342 -21.52 -5.23 -9.75
CA ALA A 342 -20.09 -5.14 -9.45
C ALA A 342 -19.68 -3.75 -8.95
N VAL A 343 -18.58 -3.72 -8.19
CA VAL A 343 -17.87 -2.51 -7.78
C VAL A 343 -16.45 -2.53 -8.32
N VAL A 344 -16.06 -1.52 -9.09
CA VAL A 344 -14.66 -1.32 -9.52
C VAL A 344 -14.02 -0.27 -8.63
N MET A 345 -12.89 -0.59 -7.99
CA MET A 345 -12.24 0.25 -6.99
C MET A 345 -10.92 0.81 -7.50
N VAL A 346 -10.79 2.14 -7.45
CA VAL A 346 -9.61 2.90 -7.85
C VAL A 346 -9.01 3.60 -6.64
N HIS A 347 -7.73 3.33 -6.39
CA HIS A 347 -7.00 3.88 -5.25
C HIS A 347 -6.64 5.37 -5.43
N GLY A 348 -6.24 6.04 -4.36
CA GLY A 348 -5.74 7.42 -4.41
C GLY A 348 -4.33 7.55 -4.97
N TRP A 349 -3.92 8.78 -5.24
CA TRP A 349 -2.74 9.14 -6.05
C TRP A 349 -1.45 8.34 -5.78
N ALA A 350 -0.96 8.35 -4.54
CA ALA A 350 0.31 7.72 -4.18
C ALA A 350 0.15 6.27 -3.71
N GLY A 351 -1.07 5.74 -3.70
CA GLY A 351 -1.39 4.39 -3.25
C GLY A 351 -1.41 3.36 -4.38
N TYR A 352 -2.00 2.22 -4.07
CA TYR A 352 -2.26 1.09 -4.97
C TYR A 352 -3.51 0.33 -4.47
N ARG A 353 -3.90 -0.76 -5.11
CA ARG A 353 -5.18 -1.49 -4.93
C ARG A 353 -5.55 -1.93 -3.51
N ILE A 354 -4.61 -1.88 -2.56
CA ILE A 354 -4.87 -2.22 -1.15
C ILE A 354 -5.46 -1.04 -0.37
N GLY A 355 -5.15 0.20 -0.79
CA GLY A 355 -5.59 1.43 -0.13
C GLY A 355 -4.89 1.69 1.22
N PRO A 356 -5.07 2.90 1.79
CA PRO A 356 -4.55 3.21 3.12
C PRO A 356 -5.12 2.25 4.16
N HIS A 357 -4.30 1.82 5.12
CA HIS A 357 -4.66 0.86 6.18
C HIS A 357 -5.50 -0.35 5.73
N GLN A 358 -5.27 -0.80 4.49
CA GLN A 358 -5.95 -1.92 3.83
C GLN A 358 -7.46 -1.72 3.60
N MET A 359 -7.95 -0.48 3.59
CA MET A 359 -9.38 -0.19 3.53
C MET A 359 -10.06 -0.71 2.27
N LEU A 360 -9.39 -0.71 1.10
CA LEU A 360 -9.99 -1.20 -0.13
C LEU A 360 -10.13 -2.73 -0.09
N VAL A 361 -9.16 -3.44 0.51
CA VAL A 361 -9.26 -4.89 0.74
C VAL A 361 -10.45 -5.20 1.65
N ALA A 362 -10.56 -4.48 2.78
CA ALA A 362 -11.64 -4.66 3.74
C ALA A 362 -13.01 -4.40 3.10
N ALA A 363 -13.13 -3.34 2.30
CA ALA A 363 -14.34 -2.99 1.58
C ALA A 363 -14.72 -4.04 0.54
N ALA A 364 -13.78 -4.46 -0.31
CA ALA A 364 -14.04 -5.44 -1.36
C ALA A 364 -14.50 -6.79 -0.77
N ARG A 365 -13.85 -7.25 0.30
CA ARG A 365 -14.27 -8.46 1.02
C ARG A 365 -15.66 -8.30 1.64
N GLU A 366 -15.95 -7.16 2.26
CA GLU A 366 -17.27 -6.91 2.86
C GLU A 366 -18.38 -6.82 1.81
N PHE A 367 -18.14 -6.16 0.68
CA PHE A 367 -19.12 -6.10 -0.41
C PHE A 367 -19.29 -7.46 -1.08
N CYS A 368 -18.21 -8.23 -1.25
CA CYS A 368 -18.23 -9.61 -1.74
C CYS A 368 -19.14 -10.51 -0.89
N ARG A 369 -19.02 -10.46 0.44
CA ARG A 369 -19.95 -11.17 1.35
C ARG A 369 -21.41 -10.79 1.17
N LYS A 370 -21.68 -9.57 0.70
CA LYS A 370 -23.04 -9.07 0.41
C LYS A 370 -23.48 -9.35 -1.04
N GLY A 371 -22.76 -10.20 -1.77
CA GLY A 371 -23.12 -10.65 -3.11
C GLY A 371 -22.65 -9.74 -4.24
N TRP A 372 -21.74 -8.80 -3.99
CA TRP A 372 -21.18 -7.89 -5.00
C TRP A 372 -19.86 -8.42 -5.54
N LEU A 373 -19.71 -8.52 -6.86
CA LEU A 373 -18.38 -8.72 -7.42
C LEU A 373 -17.55 -7.45 -7.24
N CYS A 374 -16.32 -7.56 -6.75
CA CYS A 374 -15.46 -6.39 -6.56
C CYS A 374 -14.14 -6.55 -7.29
N LEU A 375 -13.77 -5.57 -8.11
CA LEU A 375 -12.45 -5.53 -8.74
C LEU A 375 -11.66 -4.36 -8.14
N ARG A 376 -10.53 -4.67 -7.51
CA ARG A 376 -9.55 -3.66 -7.08
C ARG A 376 -8.41 -3.63 -8.10
N ILE A 377 -8.13 -2.46 -8.69
CA ILE A 377 -7.04 -2.30 -9.65
C ILE A 377 -5.89 -1.48 -9.10
N ASP A 378 -4.68 -1.79 -9.54
CA ASP A 378 -3.57 -0.83 -9.56
C ASP A 378 -3.68 0.00 -10.84
N ALA A 379 -3.70 1.33 -10.74
CA ALA A 379 -3.60 2.18 -11.91
C ALA A 379 -2.23 1.99 -12.61
N ARG A 380 -2.11 2.35 -13.89
CA ARG A 380 -0.82 2.39 -14.61
C ARG A 380 0.19 3.19 -13.80
N GLY A 381 1.46 2.76 -13.84
CA GLY A 381 2.56 3.33 -13.06
C GLY A 381 2.46 3.11 -11.54
N ARG A 382 1.46 2.37 -11.06
CA ARG A 382 1.23 2.09 -9.64
C ARG A 382 1.22 0.59 -9.39
N GLY A 383 1.53 0.21 -8.15
CA GLY A 383 1.61 -1.18 -7.72
C GLY A 383 2.28 -2.09 -8.76
N ASN A 384 1.63 -3.21 -9.07
CA ASN A 384 2.10 -4.21 -10.03
C ASN A 384 1.74 -3.88 -11.49
N SER A 385 0.92 -2.86 -11.75
CA SER A 385 0.58 -2.48 -13.12
C SER A 385 1.80 -2.01 -13.91
N SER A 386 1.69 -2.16 -15.22
CA SER A 386 2.66 -1.62 -16.18
C SER A 386 2.65 -0.08 -16.17
N GLY A 387 3.58 0.53 -16.91
CA GLY A 387 3.65 1.99 -17.06
C GLY A 387 4.65 2.64 -16.12
N GLN A 388 4.98 3.90 -16.42
CA GLN A 388 5.94 4.72 -15.69
C GLN A 388 5.22 5.60 -14.65
N VAL A 389 5.86 5.77 -13.51
CA VAL A 389 5.31 6.50 -12.35
C VAL A 389 5.03 7.97 -12.72
N GLU A 390 5.91 8.58 -13.51
CA GLU A 390 5.88 9.97 -13.94
C GLU A 390 4.86 10.23 -15.04
N ALA A 391 4.49 9.19 -15.79
CA ALA A 391 3.50 9.27 -16.87
C ALA A 391 2.05 9.10 -16.37
N THR A 392 1.86 8.80 -15.08
CA THR A 392 0.54 8.61 -14.50
C THR A 392 -0.06 9.95 -14.11
N ASP A 393 -1.29 10.20 -14.55
CA ASP A 393 -2.12 11.35 -14.16
C ASP A 393 -3.60 10.96 -13.96
N ILE A 394 -4.46 11.91 -13.59
CA ILE A 394 -5.88 11.64 -13.32
C ILE A 394 -6.63 11.16 -14.56
N LEU A 395 -6.26 11.64 -15.74
CA LEU A 395 -6.89 11.24 -17.00
C LEU A 395 -6.53 9.79 -17.35
N SER A 396 -5.26 9.41 -17.20
CA SER A 396 -4.84 8.01 -17.36
C SER A 396 -5.49 7.09 -16.32
N MET A 397 -5.66 7.55 -15.06
CA MET A 397 -6.40 6.78 -14.04
C MET A 397 -7.89 6.65 -14.38
N ARG A 398 -8.48 7.66 -15.00
CA ARG A 398 -9.86 7.60 -15.51
C ARG A 398 -9.97 6.54 -16.61
N GLU A 399 -9.08 6.58 -17.60
CA GLU A 399 -9.02 5.54 -18.63
C GLU A 399 -8.89 4.15 -18.01
N ASP A 400 -8.02 3.99 -17.00
CA ASP A 400 -7.85 2.72 -16.29
C ASP A 400 -9.16 2.25 -15.63
N ALA A 401 -9.91 3.18 -15.03
CA ALA A 401 -11.23 2.89 -14.47
C ALA A 401 -12.21 2.41 -15.55
N VAL A 402 -12.22 3.04 -16.72
CA VAL A 402 -13.05 2.64 -17.87
C VAL A 402 -12.71 1.22 -18.34
N TYR A 403 -11.41 0.92 -18.53
CA TYR A 403 -10.97 -0.44 -18.88
C TYR A 403 -11.39 -1.47 -17.82
N ALA A 404 -11.31 -1.12 -16.54
CA ALA A 404 -11.72 -2.00 -15.46
C ALA A 404 -13.24 -2.22 -15.39
N VAL A 405 -14.06 -1.18 -15.65
CA VAL A 405 -15.52 -1.29 -15.78
C VAL A 405 -15.90 -2.21 -16.93
N ASN A 406 -15.31 -2.00 -18.11
CA ASN A 406 -15.60 -2.83 -19.28
C ASN A 406 -15.15 -4.27 -19.07
N PHE A 407 -13.98 -4.48 -18.44
CA PHE A 407 -13.48 -5.82 -18.11
C PHE A 407 -14.46 -6.61 -17.23
N VAL A 408 -15.01 -6.02 -16.16
CA VAL A 408 -15.96 -6.77 -15.30
C VAL A 408 -17.31 -7.00 -15.98
N ARG A 409 -17.75 -6.09 -16.86
CA ARG A 409 -18.96 -6.31 -17.67
C ARG A 409 -18.78 -7.44 -18.66
N GLU A 410 -17.69 -7.44 -19.41
CA GLU A 410 -17.47 -8.43 -20.47
C GLU A 410 -17.09 -9.80 -19.89
N LYS A 411 -16.12 -9.83 -18.98
CA LYS A 411 -15.57 -11.09 -18.47
C LYS A 411 -16.46 -11.75 -17.42
N PHE A 412 -17.08 -10.96 -16.55
CA PHE A 412 -17.90 -11.45 -15.45
C PHE A 412 -19.39 -11.25 -15.66
N ARG A 413 -19.82 -10.65 -16.78
CA ARG A 413 -21.23 -10.38 -17.11
C ARG A 413 -21.94 -9.56 -16.03
N ALA A 414 -21.23 -8.63 -15.38
CA ALA A 414 -21.85 -7.76 -14.38
C ALA A 414 -22.98 -6.91 -15.00
N ASP A 415 -24.16 -6.89 -14.37
CA ASP A 415 -25.33 -6.13 -14.85
C ASP A 415 -25.12 -4.63 -14.64
N LYS A 416 -24.98 -4.23 -13.37
CA LYS A 416 -24.60 -2.86 -12.98
C LYS A 416 -23.19 -2.80 -12.44
N VAL A 417 -22.46 -1.76 -12.80
CA VAL A 417 -21.11 -1.49 -12.30
C VAL A 417 -21.03 -0.13 -11.64
N VAL A 418 -20.73 -0.11 -10.35
CA VAL A 418 -20.46 1.12 -9.59
C VAL A 418 -18.96 1.35 -9.52
N ALA A 419 -18.49 2.53 -9.90
CA ALA A 419 -17.08 2.88 -9.79
C ALA A 419 -16.81 3.62 -8.47
N LEU A 420 -15.95 3.04 -7.65
CA LEU A 420 -15.55 3.55 -6.34
C LEU A 420 -14.13 4.12 -6.41
N GLY A 421 -13.96 5.38 -6.02
CA GLY A 421 -12.66 6.04 -6.02
C GLY A 421 -12.28 6.64 -4.68
N GLN A 422 -11.04 6.42 -4.25
CA GLN A 422 -10.48 7.02 -3.03
C GLN A 422 -9.59 8.22 -3.35
N CYS A 423 -9.75 9.33 -2.63
CA CYS A 423 -9.00 10.57 -2.85
C CYS A 423 -9.04 11.00 -4.34
N ARG A 424 -7.89 11.17 -4.98
CA ARG A 424 -7.80 11.48 -6.42
C ARG A 424 -8.34 10.38 -7.33
N GLY A 425 -8.40 9.13 -6.86
CA GLY A 425 -9.13 8.07 -7.54
C GLY A 425 -10.62 8.38 -7.64
N GLY A 426 -11.19 9.13 -6.68
CA GLY A 426 -12.55 9.67 -6.74
C GLY A 426 -12.77 10.59 -7.94
N ASN A 427 -11.84 11.50 -8.18
CA ASN A 427 -11.87 12.37 -9.36
C ASN A 427 -11.71 11.57 -10.67
N ALA A 428 -10.88 10.54 -10.67
CA ALA A 428 -10.73 9.65 -11.82
C ALA A 428 -12.02 8.89 -12.16
N VAL A 429 -12.70 8.30 -11.16
CA VAL A 429 -13.92 7.52 -11.41
C VAL A 429 -15.10 8.39 -11.84
N LEU A 430 -15.21 9.64 -11.38
CA LEU A 430 -16.28 10.56 -11.81
C LEU A 430 -16.27 10.84 -13.33
N GLY A 431 -15.16 10.57 -14.01
CA GLY A 431 -15.08 10.63 -15.47
C GLY A 431 -15.42 9.33 -16.20
N ALA A 432 -15.59 8.20 -15.52
CA ALA A 432 -15.88 6.91 -16.15
C ALA A 432 -17.38 6.81 -16.50
N GLU A 433 -17.78 7.42 -17.62
CA GLU A 433 -19.17 7.48 -18.11
C GLU A 433 -19.76 6.10 -18.42
N GLU A 434 -18.95 5.06 -18.46
CA GLU A 434 -19.37 3.69 -18.61
C GLU A 434 -20.02 3.17 -17.33
N ALA A 435 -19.63 3.62 -16.14
CA ALA A 435 -20.20 3.14 -14.88
C ALA A 435 -21.67 3.56 -14.69
N ASP A 436 -22.46 2.74 -13.99
CA ASP A 436 -23.88 3.00 -13.68
C ASP A 436 -24.07 3.93 -12.47
N GLY A 437 -23.04 4.08 -11.64
CA GLY A 437 -23.04 4.97 -10.47
C GLY A 437 -21.65 5.12 -9.88
N PHE A 438 -21.52 6.03 -8.91
CA PHE A 438 -20.22 6.38 -8.35
C PHE A 438 -20.23 6.37 -6.82
N VAL A 439 -19.12 5.95 -6.24
CA VAL A 439 -18.83 6.13 -4.81
C VAL A 439 -17.50 6.84 -4.70
N VAL A 440 -17.46 7.93 -3.94
CA VAL A 440 -16.29 8.79 -3.80
C VAL A 440 -15.95 8.93 -2.33
N TRP A 441 -14.73 8.55 -1.97
CA TRP A 441 -14.22 8.67 -0.60
C TRP A 441 -13.14 9.76 -0.54
N SER A 442 -13.44 10.87 0.12
CA SER A 442 -12.54 12.02 0.35
C SER A 442 -11.85 12.56 -0.91
N ALA A 443 -12.57 12.72 -2.02
CA ALA A 443 -11.98 13.30 -3.22
C ALA A 443 -11.63 14.78 -3.01
N PRO A 444 -10.43 15.24 -3.38
CA PRO A 444 -10.09 16.66 -3.31
C PRO A 444 -10.89 17.44 -4.37
N PRO A 445 -10.99 18.78 -4.23
CA PRO A 445 -11.65 19.64 -5.21
C PRO A 445 -11.17 19.38 -6.65
N ILE A 446 -12.09 19.51 -7.61
CA ILE A 446 -11.81 19.26 -9.04
C ILE A 446 -10.81 20.30 -9.59
N ASP A 447 -10.97 21.57 -9.22
CA ASP A 447 -10.08 22.65 -9.63
C ASP A 447 -9.12 23.05 -8.50
N GLU A 448 -7.91 22.48 -8.53
CA GLU A 448 -6.83 22.84 -7.60
C GLU A 448 -6.09 24.11 -8.09
N SER A 449 -6.67 25.29 -7.87
CA SER A 449 -5.95 26.55 -8.07
C SER A 449 -4.84 26.76 -7.03
N LEU A 450 -3.82 27.56 -7.34
CA LEU A 450 -2.75 27.97 -6.40
C LEU A 450 -3.31 28.57 -5.09
N VAL A 451 -4.49 29.19 -5.16
CA VAL A 451 -5.23 29.75 -4.03
C VAL A 451 -5.69 28.66 -3.04
N SER A 452 -6.08 27.48 -3.54
CA SER A 452 -6.45 26.33 -2.67
C SER A 452 -5.26 25.85 -1.84
N LYS A 453 -4.04 25.83 -2.41
CA LYS A 453 -2.79 25.43 -1.71
C LYS A 453 -2.42 26.40 -0.59
N VAL A 454 -2.50 27.70 -0.86
CA VAL A 454 -2.24 28.77 0.14
C VAL A 454 -3.31 28.74 1.24
N ARG A 455 -4.57 28.49 0.89
CA ARG A 455 -5.66 28.33 1.88
C ARG A 455 -5.51 27.07 2.72
N LYS A 456 -5.20 25.90 2.15
CA LYS A 456 -4.91 24.66 2.91
C LYS A 456 -3.79 24.90 3.92
N THR A 457 -2.72 25.55 3.47
CA THR A 457 -1.58 25.93 4.32
C THR A 457 -2.00 26.89 5.43
N ARG A 458 -2.80 27.91 5.11
CA ARG A 458 -3.28 28.93 6.06
C ARG A 458 -4.32 28.39 7.04
N PHE A 459 -5.26 27.55 6.62
CA PHE A 459 -6.26 26.90 7.46
C PHE A 459 -5.60 25.91 8.43
N MET A 460 -4.65 25.12 7.93
CA MET A 460 -3.79 24.31 8.80
C MET A 460 -3.07 25.21 9.80
N LEU A 461 -2.32 26.23 9.36
CA LEU A 461 -1.62 27.18 10.24
C LEU A 461 -2.55 27.88 11.24
N GLN A 462 -3.77 28.25 10.86
CA GLN A 462 -4.75 28.90 11.72
C GLN A 462 -5.34 27.94 12.77
N ASN A 463 -5.71 26.72 12.38
CA ASN A 463 -6.09 25.68 13.33
C ASN A 463 -4.92 25.29 14.22
N TYR A 464 -3.69 25.32 13.71
CA TYR A 464 -2.47 25.08 14.47
C TYR A 464 -2.18 26.22 15.47
N VAL A 465 -2.32 27.50 15.09
CA VAL A 465 -2.09 28.66 15.97
C VAL A 465 -3.22 28.80 17.00
N ALA A 466 -4.47 28.59 16.62
CA ALA A 466 -5.61 28.60 17.54
C ALA A 466 -5.51 27.47 18.57
N LYS A 467 -5.05 26.26 18.17
CA LYS A 467 -4.87 25.12 19.08
C LYS A 467 -3.55 25.17 19.87
N ALA A 468 -2.51 25.77 19.31
CA ALA A 468 -1.30 26.16 20.04
C ALA A 468 -1.53 27.34 20.98
N GLY A 469 -2.71 27.96 21.02
CA GLY A 469 -3.13 28.91 22.07
C GLY A 469 -3.88 28.25 23.23
N SER A 470 -4.18 26.95 23.17
CA SER A 470 -4.94 26.26 24.22
C SER A 470 -4.08 26.03 25.46
N ALA A 471 -4.51 26.60 26.59
CA ALA A 471 -3.81 26.48 27.88
C ALA A 471 -3.59 25.03 28.31
N ASP A 472 -4.49 24.12 27.91
CA ASP A 472 -4.44 22.69 28.25
C ASP A 472 -3.33 21.93 27.50
N THR A 473 -2.98 22.36 26.29
CA THR A 473 -1.86 21.80 25.50
C THR A 473 -0.52 22.28 26.08
N TRP A 474 -0.41 23.56 26.47
CA TRP A 474 0.78 24.10 27.14
C TRP A 474 1.00 23.52 28.53
N TRP A 475 -0.07 23.24 29.29
CA TRP A 475 0.04 22.57 30.59
C TRP A 475 0.60 21.15 30.47
N LYS A 476 0.19 20.40 29.44
CA LYS A 476 0.72 19.04 29.15
C LYS A 476 2.15 19.08 28.60
N LEU A 477 2.52 20.13 27.86
CA LEU A 477 3.89 20.40 27.39
C LEU A 477 4.85 20.71 28.55
N ALA A 478 4.43 21.51 29.53
CA ALA A 478 5.27 21.93 30.67
C ALA A 478 5.66 20.78 31.62
N ARG A 479 4.92 19.66 31.62
CA ARG A 479 5.22 18.46 32.44
C ARG A 479 6.18 17.46 31.77
N GLY A 480 6.69 17.75 30.56
CA GLY A 480 7.62 16.86 29.85
C GLY A 480 6.96 15.61 29.22
N GLU A 481 5.63 15.56 29.16
CA GLU A 481 4.88 14.42 28.59
C GLU A 481 4.96 14.38 27.04
N LEU A 482 5.31 15.50 26.39
CA LEU A 482 5.37 15.66 24.93
C LEU A 482 6.71 16.31 24.49
N ASN A 483 7.35 15.75 23.45
CA ASN A 483 8.66 16.19 22.97
C ASN A 483 8.50 17.15 21.77
N TYR A 484 9.11 18.33 21.87
CA TYR A 484 9.08 19.40 20.89
C TYR A 484 9.47 18.96 19.47
N ALA A 485 10.41 18.02 19.34
CA ALA A 485 10.91 17.56 18.04
C ALA A 485 9.85 16.76 17.25
N LEU A 486 9.00 15.99 17.95
CA LEU A 486 7.95 15.19 17.32
C LEU A 486 6.77 16.03 16.82
N ILE A 487 6.50 17.16 17.50
CA ILE A 487 5.49 18.13 17.04
C ILE A 487 6.02 18.82 15.78
N ILE A 488 7.28 19.28 15.79
CA ILE A 488 7.90 19.91 14.61
C ILE A 488 8.01 18.92 13.44
N GLU A 489 8.34 17.65 13.68
CA GLU A 489 8.43 16.62 12.64
C GLU A 489 7.05 16.25 12.07
N ALA A 490 6.04 16.09 12.92
CA ALA A 490 4.65 15.88 12.47
C ALA A 490 4.15 17.10 11.68
N VAL A 491 4.39 18.32 12.18
CA VAL A 491 4.02 19.59 11.55
C VAL A 491 4.73 19.73 10.20
N LEU A 492 6.06 19.65 10.13
CA LEU A 492 6.84 19.84 8.90
C LEU A 492 6.70 18.69 7.90
N GLY A 493 6.32 17.49 8.34
CA GLY A 493 6.02 16.34 7.47
C GLY A 493 4.81 16.58 6.58
N HIS A 494 3.79 17.30 7.07
CA HIS A 494 2.60 17.71 6.30
C HIS A 494 2.89 18.77 5.22
N PHE A 495 4.02 19.49 5.30
CA PHE A 495 4.33 20.59 4.37
C PHE A 495 5.04 20.15 3.08
N LYS A 496 5.48 18.89 2.96
CA LYS A 496 6.24 18.44 1.79
C LYS A 496 5.32 17.76 0.79
N TRP A 497 4.79 18.54 -0.14
CA TRP A 497 4.08 18.03 -1.31
C TRP A 497 5.11 17.58 -2.35
N GLY A 498 5.07 16.29 -2.72
CA GLY A 498 5.74 15.81 -3.91
C GLY A 498 5.12 16.38 -5.20
N VAL A 499 5.62 15.95 -6.36
CA VAL A 499 5.16 16.40 -7.68
C VAL A 499 3.63 16.45 -7.72
N THR A 500 3.10 17.65 -7.94
CA THR A 500 1.65 17.86 -8.04
C THR A 500 1.19 17.41 -9.42
N PRO A 501 0.02 16.75 -9.53
CA PRO A 501 -0.50 16.39 -10.83
C PRO A 501 -0.62 17.62 -11.73
N LYS A 502 -0.34 17.48 -13.02
CA LYS A 502 -0.97 18.35 -14.03
C LYS A 502 -2.49 18.16 -13.89
N GLY A 503 -3.26 19.23 -14.12
CA GLY A 503 -4.66 19.40 -13.68
C GLY A 503 -5.55 18.15 -13.73
N SER A 504 -6.57 18.09 -12.87
CA SER A 504 -7.42 16.90 -12.74
C SER A 504 -8.10 16.46 -14.04
N GLY A 505 -8.23 17.36 -15.04
CA GLY A 505 -8.92 17.11 -16.30
C GLY A 505 -10.43 16.90 -16.16
N VAL A 506 -10.93 16.78 -14.92
CA VAL A 506 -12.35 16.60 -14.60
C VAL A 506 -13.15 17.87 -14.91
N SER A 507 -12.53 19.05 -14.81
CA SER A 507 -13.19 20.31 -15.20
C SER A 507 -13.52 20.37 -16.70
N GLU A 508 -12.81 19.62 -17.55
CA GLU A 508 -13.05 19.54 -19.00
C GLU A 508 -14.14 18.53 -19.41
N LEU A 509 -14.72 17.78 -18.47
CA LEU A 509 -15.78 16.82 -18.76
C LEU A 509 -17.04 17.53 -19.24
N LYS A 510 -17.50 17.20 -20.45
CA LYS A 510 -18.78 17.69 -21.01
C LYS A 510 -20.02 17.06 -20.35
N GLY A 511 -19.85 15.99 -19.57
CA GLY A 511 -20.86 15.47 -18.63
C GLY A 511 -22.10 14.81 -19.23
N ALA A 512 -22.20 14.68 -20.56
CA ALA A 512 -23.40 14.18 -21.22
C ALA A 512 -23.76 12.74 -20.81
N GLY A 513 -22.77 11.87 -20.57
CA GLY A 513 -22.96 10.49 -20.10
C GLY A 513 -23.11 10.33 -18.59
N LEU A 514 -23.16 11.42 -17.82
CA LEU A 514 -23.23 11.39 -16.36
C LEU A 514 -24.64 11.68 -15.81
N ALA A 515 -25.51 12.31 -16.61
CA ALA A 515 -26.82 12.76 -16.18
C ALA A 515 -27.67 11.63 -15.56
N GLY A 516 -28.24 11.91 -14.39
CA GLY A 516 -29.14 11.00 -13.66
C GLY A 516 -28.43 9.88 -12.89
N LYS A 517 -27.12 9.69 -13.05
CA LYS A 517 -26.38 8.66 -12.30
C LYS A 517 -26.27 9.03 -10.84
N ARG A 518 -26.46 8.03 -9.99
CA ARG A 518 -26.41 8.18 -8.54
C ARG A 518 -24.96 8.16 -8.06
N THR A 519 -24.65 9.06 -7.15
CA THR A 519 -23.30 9.24 -6.60
C THR A 519 -23.36 9.36 -5.08
N LEU A 520 -22.56 8.56 -4.39
CA LEU A 520 -22.31 8.71 -2.96
C LEU A 520 -20.97 9.41 -2.76
N MET A 521 -20.93 10.44 -1.92
CA MET A 521 -19.71 11.14 -1.55
C MET A 521 -19.53 11.14 -0.03
N ILE A 522 -18.45 10.52 0.45
CA ILE A 522 -18.14 10.39 1.89
C ILE A 522 -16.86 11.15 2.22
N TYR A 523 -16.93 12.01 3.22
CA TYR A 523 -15.84 12.89 3.67
C TYR A 523 -15.62 12.78 5.18
N GLY A 524 -14.46 13.22 5.66
CA GLY A 524 -14.18 13.34 7.09
C GLY A 524 -14.35 14.79 7.57
N GLU A 525 -14.95 14.99 8.74
CA GLU A 525 -15.15 16.33 9.31
C GLU A 525 -13.83 17.10 9.53
N ASN A 526 -12.77 16.41 9.95
CA ASN A 526 -11.45 17.00 10.20
C ASN A 526 -10.54 16.98 8.96
N ASP A 527 -11.08 16.66 7.78
CA ASP A 527 -10.34 16.77 6.53
C ASP A 527 -10.40 18.22 5.99
N PRO A 528 -9.26 18.92 5.84
CA PRO A 528 -9.23 20.27 5.30
C PRO A 528 -9.75 20.38 3.86
N ASP A 529 -9.88 19.26 3.16
CA ASP A 529 -10.40 19.21 1.79
C ASP A 529 -11.93 19.08 1.75
N THR A 530 -12.61 18.79 2.86
CA THR A 530 -14.07 18.53 2.88
C THR A 530 -14.90 19.72 2.38
N GLU A 531 -14.86 20.87 3.06
CA GLU A 531 -15.67 22.02 2.66
C GLU A 531 -15.33 22.51 1.23
N PRO A 532 -14.05 22.62 0.83
CA PRO A 532 -13.72 22.99 -0.55
C PRO A 532 -14.17 21.96 -1.58
N ALA A 533 -14.07 20.67 -1.26
CA ALA A 533 -14.45 19.59 -2.17
C ALA A 533 -15.96 19.54 -2.35
N GLU A 534 -16.72 19.64 -1.26
CA GLU A 534 -18.18 19.68 -1.29
C GLU A 534 -18.68 20.77 -2.24
N LYS A 535 -18.18 22.01 -2.08
CA LYS A 535 -18.53 23.11 -2.97
C LYS A 535 -18.20 22.81 -4.45
N SER A 536 -16.96 22.41 -4.72
CA SER A 536 -16.49 22.15 -6.09
C SER A 536 -17.24 20.98 -6.75
N LEU A 537 -17.58 19.95 -5.98
CA LEU A 537 -18.29 18.77 -6.46
C LEU A 537 -19.79 19.02 -6.62
N MET A 538 -20.40 19.87 -5.79
CA MET A 538 -21.78 20.32 -6.01
C MET A 538 -21.93 21.10 -7.31
N GLU A 539 -20.99 21.99 -7.62
CA GLU A 539 -20.95 22.72 -8.90
C GLU A 539 -20.79 21.74 -10.07
N PHE A 540 -19.90 20.75 -9.94
CA PHE A 540 -19.74 19.69 -10.92
C PHE A 540 -21.01 18.85 -11.11
N CYS A 541 -21.64 18.42 -10.01
CA CYS A 541 -22.88 17.62 -10.07
C CYS A 541 -24.02 18.40 -10.72
N SER A 542 -24.15 19.70 -10.41
CA SER A 542 -25.15 20.57 -11.04
C SER A 542 -24.93 20.68 -12.55
N ARG A 543 -23.68 20.89 -12.97
CA ARG A 543 -23.31 21.01 -14.39
C ARG A 543 -23.50 19.72 -15.17
N THR A 544 -23.30 18.57 -14.53
CA THR A 544 -23.37 17.24 -15.16
C THR A 544 -24.70 16.52 -14.90
N SER A 545 -25.60 17.12 -14.13
CA SER A 545 -26.86 16.53 -13.68
C SER A 545 -26.68 15.19 -12.94
N LEU A 546 -25.59 15.02 -12.19
CA LEU A 546 -25.38 13.88 -11.28
C LEU A 546 -26.27 14.01 -10.04
N VAL A 547 -26.80 12.88 -9.57
CA VAL A 547 -27.61 12.83 -8.34
C VAL A 547 -26.70 12.42 -7.19
N ALA A 548 -26.16 13.40 -6.46
CA ALA A 548 -25.18 13.19 -5.40
C ALA A 548 -25.79 13.25 -3.98
N GLU A 549 -25.36 12.33 -3.13
CA GLU A 549 -25.59 12.34 -1.67
C GLU A 549 -24.26 12.53 -0.95
N PHE A 550 -24.18 13.53 -0.06
CA PHE A 550 -22.99 13.85 0.72
C PHE A 550 -23.13 13.37 2.16
N TYR A 551 -22.09 12.74 2.68
CA TYR A 551 -21.98 12.28 4.05
C TYR A 551 -20.65 12.72 4.65
N THR A 552 -20.70 13.37 5.80
CA THR A 552 -19.50 13.75 6.56
C THR A 552 -19.43 12.91 7.83
N ILE A 553 -18.33 12.18 8.00
CA ILE A 553 -18.08 11.34 9.16
C ILE A 553 -17.47 12.21 10.28
N PRO A 554 -18.13 12.30 11.45
CA PRO A 554 -17.65 13.10 12.57
C PRO A 554 -16.24 12.71 13.00
N GLY A 555 -15.40 13.71 13.24
CA GLY A 555 -14.01 13.57 13.68
C GLY A 555 -13.03 12.98 12.66
N ALA A 556 -13.49 12.40 11.56
CA ALA A 556 -12.64 11.66 10.63
C ALA A 556 -11.69 12.56 9.84
N ASN A 557 -10.49 12.02 9.55
CA ASN A 557 -9.51 12.67 8.69
C ASN A 557 -9.62 12.21 7.22
N HIS A 558 -8.81 12.81 6.35
CA HIS A 558 -8.83 12.58 4.89
C HIS A 558 -8.79 11.12 4.45
N SER A 559 -8.05 10.26 5.17
CA SER A 559 -7.88 8.84 4.80
C SER A 559 -8.56 7.89 5.77
N PHE A 560 -9.41 8.39 6.67
CA PHE A 560 -10.14 7.58 7.65
C PHE A 560 -9.23 6.67 8.48
N TYR A 561 -8.08 7.18 9.00
CA TYR A 561 -7.10 6.42 9.80
C TYR A 561 -7.63 6.03 11.20
N SER A 562 -8.68 5.21 11.24
CA SER A 562 -9.18 4.54 12.43
C SER A 562 -9.99 3.31 12.03
N LEU A 563 -10.01 2.28 12.88
CA LEU A 563 -10.89 1.12 12.73
C LEU A 563 -12.37 1.53 12.67
N ALA A 564 -12.79 2.50 13.48
CA ALA A 564 -14.17 2.95 13.54
C ALA A 564 -14.58 3.66 12.25
N TRP A 565 -13.79 4.66 11.81
CA TRP A 565 -14.07 5.39 10.58
C TRP A 565 -13.99 4.48 9.34
N LYS A 566 -13.01 3.56 9.29
CA LYS A 566 -12.95 2.56 8.22
C LYS A 566 -14.23 1.75 8.14
N LYS A 567 -14.74 1.26 9.27
CA LYS A 567 -15.99 0.50 9.33
C LYS A 567 -17.17 1.34 8.86
N GLU A 568 -17.27 2.58 9.32
CA GLU A 568 -18.38 3.48 9.00
C GLU A 568 -18.44 3.83 7.51
N VAL A 569 -17.30 4.15 6.88
CA VAL A 569 -17.22 4.38 5.42
C VAL A 569 -17.71 3.17 4.63
N ILE A 570 -17.26 1.97 5.01
CA ILE A 570 -17.64 0.72 4.35
C ILE A 570 -19.14 0.44 4.55
N ASP A 571 -19.65 0.59 5.76
CA ASP A 571 -21.07 0.36 6.09
C ASP A 571 -22.00 1.33 5.35
N LEU A 572 -21.66 2.62 5.31
CA LEU A 572 -22.41 3.64 4.58
C LEU A 572 -22.46 3.31 3.09
N THR A 573 -21.31 2.94 2.52
CA THR A 573 -21.20 2.53 1.12
C THR A 573 -22.05 1.29 0.83
N ALA A 574 -21.96 0.24 1.66
CA ALA A 574 -22.74 -0.99 1.50
C ALA A 574 -24.25 -0.73 1.58
N LYS A 575 -24.69 0.11 2.53
CA LYS A 575 -26.11 0.49 2.66
C LYS A 575 -26.61 1.26 1.44
N TRP A 576 -25.81 2.19 0.93
CA TRP A 576 -26.16 2.97 -0.26
C TRP A 576 -26.23 2.08 -1.52
N LEU A 577 -25.26 1.18 -1.70
CA LEU A 577 -25.27 0.19 -2.77
C LEU A 577 -26.54 -0.67 -2.72
N ALA A 578 -26.90 -1.20 -1.55
CA ALA A 578 -28.11 -2.00 -1.38
C ALA A 578 -29.41 -1.20 -1.64
N ARG A 579 -29.42 0.10 -1.34
CA ARG A 579 -30.58 0.99 -1.53
C ARG A 579 -30.89 1.24 -3.00
N TYR A 580 -29.86 1.45 -3.83
CA TYR A 580 -30.03 1.97 -5.19
C TYR A 580 -29.70 0.98 -6.30
N PHE A 581 -28.92 -0.05 -5.99
CA PHE A 581 -28.45 -1.03 -6.95
C PHE A 581 -28.70 -2.42 -6.36
N LYS A 582 -29.99 -2.74 -6.14
CA LYS A 582 -30.41 -4.04 -5.62
C LYS A 582 -29.71 -5.16 -6.39
N SER A 583 -29.01 -6.02 -5.66
CA SER A 583 -28.42 -7.22 -6.25
C SER A 583 -29.56 -8.19 -6.52
N PRO A 584 -29.71 -8.73 -7.75
CA PRO A 584 -30.71 -9.77 -8.05
C PRO A 584 -30.50 -11.09 -7.26
N ARG A 585 -29.51 -11.13 -6.35
CA ARG A 585 -29.16 -12.27 -5.49
C ARG A 585 -29.72 -12.19 -4.06
N ASN A 586 -30.31 -11.06 -3.66
CA ASN A 586 -30.79 -10.84 -2.27
C ASN A 586 -32.31 -11.01 -2.09
N ASP A 587 -33.01 -11.59 -3.07
CA ASP A 587 -34.42 -11.99 -2.97
C ASP A 587 -34.56 -13.51 -2.76
#